data_AF-A0A2T2YJ66-F1
#
_entry.id   AF-A0A2T2YJ66-F1
#
_cell.length_a   1.000
_cell.length_b   1.000
_cell.length_c   1.000
_cell.angle_alpha   90.00
_cell.angle_beta   90.00
_cell.angle_gamma   90.00
#
_symmetry.space_group_name_H-M   'P 1'
#
loop_
_entity.id
_entity.type
_entity.pdbx_description
1 polymer ?
#
loop_
_entity_poly.entity_id
_entity_poly.type
_entity_poly.pdbx_seq_one_letter_code
_entity_poly.pdbx_strand_id
1 'polypeptide(L)'
;MWSTNTLWFEMAIVSIIFLLGNIFMGHFEERSPNWRKLVKYLVTVCIIVAISIFAGRTYAFILFGLAFIPVIYAHGILLPKKGINGWTGEPKSKYYEFRGWDKIFFK
;
A
#
# COMPACT_ATOMS: atom_id res chain seq x y z
N MET A 1 18.01 21.88 -10.33
CA MET A 1 17.24 20.66 -10.68
C MET A 1 16.20 20.34 -9.60
N TRP A 2 15.32 21.29 -9.28
CA TRP A 2 14.24 21.12 -8.27
C TRP A 2 12.89 21.57 -8.84
N SER A 3 12.61 21.19 -10.09
CA SER A 3 11.34 21.53 -10.72
C SER A 3 10.29 20.50 -10.31
N THR A 4 9.40 20.90 -9.41
CA THR A 4 8.21 20.13 -9.06
C THR A 4 7.24 20.05 -10.25
N ASN A 5 7.39 20.86 -11.29
CA ASN A 5 6.52 20.88 -12.48
C ASN A 5 6.90 19.83 -13.54
N THR A 6 7.57 18.74 -13.14
CA THR A 6 7.91 17.61 -14.02
C THR A 6 7.26 16.33 -13.50
N LEU A 7 7.11 15.33 -14.37
CA LEU A 7 6.60 14.00 -14.02
C LEU A 7 7.44 13.28 -12.95
N TRP A 8 8.68 13.75 -12.73
CA TRP A 8 9.55 13.24 -11.69
C TRP A 8 8.99 13.48 -10.29
N PHE A 9 8.17 14.53 -10.13
CA PHE A 9 7.50 14.81 -8.87
C PHE A 9 6.50 13.71 -8.49
N GLU A 10 5.64 13.29 -9.42
CA GLU A 10 4.68 12.20 -9.23
C GLU A 10 5.40 10.89 -8.88
N MET A 11 6.45 10.55 -9.63
CA MET A 11 7.25 9.35 -9.36
C MET A 11 7.87 9.40 -7.97
N ALA A 12 8.46 10.52 -7.57
CA ALA A 12 9.06 10.68 -6.24
C ALA A 12 8.03 10.54 -5.11
N ILE A 13 6.87 11.18 -5.23
CA ILE A 13 5.80 11.11 -4.22
C ILE A 13 5.29 9.66 -4.07
N VAL A 14 4.96 9.00 -5.18
CA VAL A 14 4.48 7.61 -5.14
C VAL A 14 5.57 6.69 -4.55
N SER A 15 6.84 6.88 -4.95
CA SER A 15 7.96 6.08 -4.44
C SER A 15 8.16 6.23 -2.93
N ILE A 16 8.11 7.47 -2.41
CA ILE A 16 8.25 7.73 -0.97
C ILE A 16 7.11 7.07 -0.20
N ILE A 17 5.87 7.16 -0.69
CA ILE A 17 4.73 6.50 -0.05
C ILE A 17 4.91 4.98 -0.02
N PHE A 18 5.30 4.36 -1.15
CA PHE A 18 5.53 2.91 -1.19
C PHE A 18 6.69 2.50 -0.29
N LEU A 19 7.76 3.29 -0.22
CA LEU A 19 8.86 3.08 0.71
C LEU A 19 8.38 3.09 2.16
N LEU A 20 7.68 4.14 2.57
CA LEU A 20 7.14 4.26 3.93
C LEU A 20 6.15 3.13 4.24
N GLY A 21 5.28 2.80 3.30
CA GLY A 21 4.35 1.67 3.42
C GLY A 21 5.06 0.33 3.61
N ASN A 22 6.17 0.08 2.90
CA ASN A 22 6.95 -1.14 3.12
C ASN A 22 7.67 -1.15 4.49
N ILE A 23 8.17 0.01 4.95
CA ILE A 23 8.83 0.13 6.25
C ILE A 23 7.83 -0.12 7.38
N PHE A 24 6.69 0.57 7.37
CA PHE A 24 5.73 0.52 8.48
C PHE A 24 4.77 -0.66 8.40
N MET A 25 4.38 -1.08 7.19
CA MET A 25 3.32 -2.07 6.97
C MET A 25 3.81 -3.33 6.24
N GLY A 26 5.11 -3.49 6.00
CA GLY A 26 5.66 -4.62 5.25
C GLY A 26 5.34 -5.99 5.85
N HIS A 27 5.19 -6.06 7.17
CA HIS A 27 4.81 -7.28 7.89
C HIS A 27 3.39 -7.77 7.57
N PHE A 28 2.51 -6.92 7.04
CA PHE A 28 1.20 -7.35 6.53
C PHE A 28 1.34 -8.13 5.21
N GLU A 29 2.46 -8.06 4.51
CA GLU A 29 2.70 -8.78 3.25
C GLU A 29 3.91 -9.73 3.33
N GLU A 30 4.30 -10.18 4.52
CA GLU A 30 5.52 -10.98 4.72
C GLU A 30 5.55 -12.31 3.94
N ARG A 31 4.40 -12.98 3.77
CA ARG A 31 4.29 -14.21 2.94
C ARG A 31 3.90 -13.94 1.48
N SER A 32 3.74 -12.67 1.08
CA SER A 32 3.40 -12.34 -0.30
C SER A 32 4.66 -12.34 -1.17
N PRO A 33 4.63 -12.94 -2.38
CA PRO A 33 5.78 -12.93 -3.28
C PRO A 33 6.28 -11.52 -3.59
N ASN A 34 7.59 -11.30 -3.55
CA ASN A 34 8.20 -9.98 -3.76
C ASN A 34 7.86 -9.38 -5.13
N TRP A 35 7.71 -10.21 -6.17
CA TRP A 35 7.33 -9.74 -7.49
C TRP A 35 5.94 -9.08 -7.52
N ARG A 36 4.99 -9.53 -6.70
CA ARG A 36 3.66 -8.89 -6.61
C ARG A 36 3.75 -7.49 -6.00
N LYS A 37 4.66 -7.29 -5.04
CA LYS A 37 4.92 -5.99 -4.41
C LYS A 37 5.53 -5.01 -5.42
N LEU A 38 6.52 -5.49 -6.18
CA LEU A 38 7.16 -4.71 -7.25
C LEU A 38 6.16 -4.34 -8.35
N VAL A 39 5.37 -5.31 -8.83
CA VAL A 39 4.33 -5.06 -9.85
C VAL A 39 3.31 -4.04 -9.35
N LYS A 40 2.83 -4.16 -8.11
CA LYS A 40 1.90 -3.18 -7.51
C LYS A 40 2.48 -1.75 -7.55
N TYR A 41 3.74 -1.59 -7.18
CA TYR A 41 4.44 -0.31 -7.25
C TYR A 41 4.53 0.23 -8.68
N LEU A 42 5.06 -0.58 -9.62
CA LEU A 42 5.24 -0.15 -11.01
C LEU A 42 3.92 0.22 -11.68
N VAL A 43 2.88 -0.61 -11.48
CA VAL A 43 1.53 -0.34 -12.00
C VAL A 43 0.98 0.97 -11.42
N THR A 44 1.16 1.20 -10.12
CA THR A 44 0.68 2.43 -9.49
C THR A 44 1.40 3.66 -10.06
N VAL A 45 2.73 3.62 -10.21
CA VAL A 45 3.49 4.71 -10.83
C VAL A 45 3.01 4.96 -12.26
N CYS A 46 2.86 3.91 -13.07
CA CYS A 46 2.38 4.05 -14.45
C CYS A 46 0.98 4.68 -14.51
N ILE A 47 0.05 4.26 -13.65
CA ILE A 47 -1.31 4.82 -13.59
C ILE A 47 -1.27 6.30 -13.20
N ILE A 48 -0.56 6.67 -12.13
CA ILE A 48 -0.49 8.05 -11.66
C ILE A 48 0.17 8.96 -12.69
N VAL A 49 1.26 8.51 -13.32
CA VAL A 49 1.93 9.27 -14.39
C VAL A 49 1.00 9.43 -15.60
N ALA A 50 0.33 8.37 -16.05
CA ALA A 50 -0.60 8.43 -17.17
C ALA A 50 -1.73 9.44 -16.90
N ILE A 51 -2.35 9.39 -15.72
CA ILE A 51 -3.41 10.34 -15.35
C ILE A 51 -2.87 11.76 -15.26
N SER A 52 -1.67 11.96 -14.74
CA SER A 52 -1.05 13.29 -14.70
C SER A 52 -0.86 13.87 -16.11
N ILE A 53 -0.48 13.03 -17.09
CA ILE A 53 -0.34 13.42 -18.50
C ILE A 53 -1.70 13.77 -19.13
N PHE A 54 -2.72 12.92 -18.95
CA PHE A 54 -3.99 13.04 -19.70
C PHE A 54 -5.05 13.90 -19.02
N ALA A 55 -5.11 13.90 -17.69
CA ALA A 55 -6.12 14.62 -16.91
C ALA A 55 -5.51 15.73 -16.05
N GLY A 56 -4.18 15.74 -15.87
CA GLY A 56 -3.48 16.69 -15.02
C GLY A 56 -3.22 16.17 -13.61
N ARG A 57 -2.17 16.73 -13.00
CA ARG A 57 -1.64 16.33 -11.68
C ARG A 57 -2.68 16.28 -10.57
N THR A 58 -3.58 17.27 -10.52
CA THR A 58 -4.60 17.37 -9.47
C THR A 58 -5.44 16.11 -9.41
N TYR A 59 -5.93 15.63 -10.57
CA TYR A 59 -6.74 14.42 -10.65
C TYR A 59 -5.92 13.17 -10.32
N ALA A 60 -4.67 13.11 -10.76
CA ALA A 60 -3.74 12.03 -10.41
C ALA A 60 -3.60 11.87 -8.88
N PHE A 61 -3.38 12.97 -8.15
CA PHE A 61 -3.23 12.90 -6.70
C PHE A 61 -4.54 12.75 -5.94
N ILE A 62 -5.67 13.25 -6.47
CA ILE A 62 -6.99 12.91 -5.90
C ILE A 62 -7.20 11.41 -5.98
N LEU A 63 -6.99 10.79 -7.15
CA LEU A 63 -7.13 9.34 -7.29
C LEU A 63 -6.15 8.58 -6.38
N PHE A 64 -4.90 9.03 -6.32
CA PHE A 64 -3.90 8.41 -5.46
C PHE A 64 -4.31 8.49 -3.99
N GLY A 65 -4.84 9.63 -3.53
CA GLY A 65 -5.37 9.80 -2.18
C GLY A 65 -6.57 8.89 -1.90
N LEU A 66 -7.51 8.78 -2.84
CA LEU A 66 -8.67 7.87 -2.72
C LEU A 66 -8.26 6.40 -2.60
N ALA A 67 -7.14 6.00 -3.21
CA ALA A 67 -6.61 4.63 -3.11
C ALA A 67 -6.18 4.24 -1.68
N PHE A 68 -6.05 5.18 -0.75
CA PHE A 68 -5.81 4.89 0.67
C PHE A 68 -7.07 4.55 1.46
N ILE A 69 -8.27 4.84 0.95
CA ILE A 69 -9.52 4.54 1.67
C ILE A 69 -9.61 3.04 2.05
N PRO A 70 -9.32 2.07 1.15
CA PRO A 70 -9.30 0.66 1.52
C PRO A 70 -8.26 0.33 2.59
N VAL A 71 -7.09 0.98 2.56
CA VAL A 71 -6.03 0.78 3.57
C VAL A 71 -6.50 1.27 4.93
N ILE A 72 -7.03 2.49 5.00
CA ILE A 72 -7.55 3.08 6.25
C ILE A 72 -8.70 2.23 6.79
N TYR A 73 -9.62 1.79 5.94
CA TYR A 73 -10.71 0.92 6.35
C TYR A 73 -10.21 -0.44 6.86
N ALA A 74 -9.26 -1.07 6.16
CA ALA A 74 -8.74 -2.36 6.55
C ALA A 74 -8.06 -2.30 7.93
N HIS A 75 -7.18 -1.32 8.14
CA HIS A 75 -6.40 -1.16 9.35
C HIS A 75 -7.22 -0.56 10.50
N GLY A 76 -8.10 0.42 10.24
CA GLY A 76 -8.88 1.09 11.28
C GLY A 76 -10.14 0.35 11.71
N ILE A 77 -10.73 -0.49 10.84
CA ILE A 77 -12.05 -1.08 11.07
C ILE A 77 -12.05 -2.60 10.88
N LEU A 78 -11.65 -3.09 9.71
CA LEU A 78 -11.82 -4.50 9.37
C LEU A 78 -10.99 -5.44 10.25
N LEU A 79 -9.69 -5.14 10.40
CA LEU A 79 -8.77 -5.93 11.22
C LEU A 79 -9.16 -5.87 12.71
N PRO A 80 -9.40 -4.68 13.31
CA PRO A 80 -9.86 -4.59 14.70
C PRO A 80 -11.15 -5.37 14.97
N LYS A 81 -12.13 -5.32 14.05
CA LYS A 81 -13.38 -6.11 14.17
C LYS A 81 -13.14 -7.62 14.18
N LYS A 82 -12.03 -8.10 13.63
CA LYS A 82 -11.61 -9.51 13.66
C LYS A 82 -10.73 -9.83 14.88
N GLY A 83 -10.53 -8.88 15.78
CA GLY A 83 -9.63 -9.00 16.92
C GLY A 83 -8.16 -9.07 16.52
N ILE A 84 -7.81 -8.42 15.40
CA ILE A 84 -6.44 -8.24 14.92
C ILE A 84 -6.09 -6.76 15.06
N ASN A 85 -4.97 -6.45 15.69
CA ASN A 85 -4.46 -5.10 15.80
C ASN A 85 -4.16 -4.54 14.40
N GLY A 86 -4.83 -3.44 14.06
CA GLY A 86 -4.71 -2.81 12.74
C GLY A 86 -3.34 -2.23 12.43
N TRP A 87 -2.49 -1.99 13.42
CA TRP A 87 -1.14 -1.47 13.23
C TRP A 87 -0.09 -2.59 13.21
N THR A 88 -0.16 -3.54 14.14
CA THR A 88 0.87 -4.58 14.29
C THR A 88 0.53 -5.90 13.60
N GLY A 89 -0.75 -6.15 13.28
CA GLY A 89 -1.22 -7.42 12.76
C GLY A 89 -1.26 -8.55 13.81
N GLU A 90 -1.23 -8.21 15.09
CA GLU A 90 -1.30 -9.19 16.19
C GLU A 90 -2.73 -9.46 16.69
N PRO A 91 -3.04 -10.68 17.19
CA PRO A 91 -2.17 -11.86 17.24
C PRO A 91 -1.96 -12.44 15.83
N LYS A 92 -0.71 -12.82 15.52
CA LYS A 92 -0.32 -13.29 14.19
C LYS A 92 -1.09 -14.52 13.72
N SER A 93 -1.50 -15.40 14.64
CA SER A 93 -2.34 -16.57 14.33
C SER A 93 -3.67 -16.19 13.65
N LYS A 94 -4.40 -15.20 14.19
CA LYS A 94 -5.64 -14.68 13.60
C LYS A 94 -5.38 -13.95 12.29
N TYR A 95 -4.28 -13.21 12.21
CA TYR A 95 -3.94 -12.52 10.97
C TYR A 95 -3.62 -13.49 9.83
N TYR A 96 -2.87 -14.55 10.12
CA TYR A 96 -2.53 -15.59 9.15
C TYR A 96 -3.78 -16.33 8.68
N GLU A 97 -4.68 -16.65 9.60
CA GLU A 97 -5.99 -17.20 9.27
C GLU A 97 -6.78 -16.28 8.34
N PHE A 98 -6.88 -14.99 8.68
CA PHE A 98 -7.55 -13.99 7.84
C PHE A 98 -6.96 -13.90 6.43
N ARG A 99 -5.64 -14.10 6.30
CA ARG A 99 -4.91 -14.07 5.02
C ARG A 99 -4.93 -15.41 4.28
N GLY A 100 -5.46 -16.48 4.87
CA GLY A 100 -5.38 -17.83 4.32
C GLY A 100 -3.94 -18.37 4.25
N TRP A 101 -3.06 -17.90 5.14
CA TRP A 101 -1.67 -18.36 5.24
C TRP A 101 -1.54 -19.50 6.24
N ASP A 102 -0.50 -20.30 6.06
CA ASP A 102 -0.20 -21.44 6.91
C ASP A 102 0.18 -21.01 8.34
N LYS A 103 -0.47 -21.61 9.34
CA LYS A 103 -0.31 -21.32 10.77
C LYS A 103 0.68 -22.26 11.48
N ILE A 104 1.49 -23.06 10.77
CA ILE A 104 2.41 -24.06 11.37
C ILE A 104 3.19 -23.55 12.60
N PHE A 105 3.53 -22.26 12.67
CA PHE A 105 4.30 -21.66 13.77
C PHE A 105 3.47 -21.22 15.00
N PHE A 106 2.14 -21.32 14.97
CA PHE A 106 1.24 -20.88 16.05
C PHE A 106 0.41 -22.03 16.65
N LYS A 107 0.88 -23.27 16.47
CA LYS A 107 0.24 -24.48 16.97
C LYS A 107 0.43 -24.64 18.48
#